data_AF-A0A8B5XIN4-F1
#
_entry.id   AF-A0A8B5XIN4-F1
#
_cell.length_a   1.000
_cell.length_b   1.000
_cell.length_c   1.000
_cell.angle_alpha   90.00
_cell.angle_beta   90.00
_cell.angle_gamma   90.00
#
_symmetry.space_group_name_H-M   'P 1'
#
loop_
_entity.id
_entity.type
_entity.pdbx_description
1 polymer ?
#
loop_
_entity_poly.entity_id
_entity_poly.type
_entity_poly.pdbx_seq_one_letter_code
_entity_poly.pdbx_strand_id
1 'polypeptide(L)'
;MVGTRSAKQGPTEVRQRIGPAIRGLRQQQGLSLSDLAEQTGISVSYLSRLEKGRSVPSFTLLSRLGHVLGVDIGYFVQTEEEAQQVDTDLQVLLESSSLPKHVWPEIFGLSIDTRKALLKFMQDATR
;
A
#
# COMPACT_ATOMS: atom_id res chain seq x y z
N MET A 1 -39.83 6.04 13.22
CA MET A 1 -38.95 4.89 13.47
C MET A 1 -38.98 3.97 12.24
N VAL A 2 -37.98 4.07 11.37
CA VAL A 2 -37.48 2.93 10.57
C VAL A 2 -35.99 3.21 10.38
N GLY A 3 -35.16 2.56 11.18
CA GLY A 3 -33.71 2.58 11.03
C GLY A 3 -33.33 1.67 9.87
N THR A 4 -33.05 2.25 8.71
CA THR A 4 -32.35 1.53 7.64
C THR A 4 -30.94 1.29 8.13
N ARG A 5 -30.60 0.01 8.34
CA ARG A 5 -29.25 -0.42 8.68
C ARG A 5 -28.32 0.01 7.56
N SER A 6 -27.59 1.09 7.82
CA SER A 6 -26.41 1.49 7.06
C SER A 6 -25.51 0.27 6.95
N ALA A 7 -25.44 -0.32 5.76
CA ALA A 7 -24.47 -1.36 5.45
C ALA A 7 -23.12 -0.78 5.85
N LYS A 8 -22.52 -1.37 6.90
CA LYS A 8 -21.25 -0.92 7.46
C LYS A 8 -20.26 -0.80 6.31
N GLN A 9 -19.97 0.43 5.93
CA GLN A 9 -18.74 0.78 5.25
C GLN A 9 -17.64 0.25 6.17
N GLY A 10 -17.03 -0.88 5.78
CA GLY A 10 -15.81 -1.35 6.43
C GLY A 10 -14.79 -0.22 6.33
N PRO A 11 -14.05 0.09 7.41
CA PRO A 11 -13.07 1.15 7.35
C PRO A 11 -12.13 0.84 6.19
N THR A 12 -11.85 1.85 5.39
CA THR A 12 -10.78 1.90 4.41
C THR A 12 -9.61 1.05 4.91
N GLU A 13 -9.50 -0.20 4.45
CA GLU A 13 -8.21 -0.85 4.41
C GLU A 13 -7.47 -0.07 3.35
N VAL A 14 -6.93 1.08 3.74
CA VAL A 14 -5.83 1.71 3.03
C VAL A 14 -4.83 0.58 2.94
N ARG A 15 -4.74 -0.08 1.79
CA ARG A 15 -3.68 -1.05 1.53
C ARG A 15 -2.43 -0.20 1.43
N GLN A 16 -1.87 0.09 2.59
CA GLN A 16 -0.85 1.12 2.72
C GLN A 16 0.33 0.69 1.88
N ARG A 17 0.64 1.45 0.84
CA ARG A 17 1.73 1.10 -0.07
C ARG A 17 3.08 1.38 0.56
N ILE A 18 3.09 2.24 1.58
CA ILE A 18 4.23 2.53 2.46
C ILE A 18 4.74 1.27 3.17
N GLY A 19 3.86 0.37 3.65
CA GLY A 19 4.26 -0.84 4.38
C GLY A 19 5.18 -1.77 3.57
N PRO A 20 4.74 -2.22 2.38
CA PRO A 20 5.59 -2.98 1.46
C PRO A 20 6.90 -2.27 1.09
N ALA A 21 6.88 -0.94 0.96
CA ALA A 21 8.09 -0.16 0.68
C ALA A 21 9.11 -0.20 1.83
N ILE A 22 8.65 -0.06 3.08
CA ILE A 22 9.47 -0.24 4.29
C ILE A 22 10.10 -1.63 4.28
N ARG A 23 9.31 -2.67 4.00
CA ARG A 23 9.79 -4.05 3.93
C ARG A 23 10.86 -4.22 2.85
N GLY A 24 10.63 -3.67 1.67
CA GLY A 24 11.57 -3.73 0.55
C GLY A 24 12.92 -3.14 0.91
N LEU A 25 12.93 -1.90 1.43
CA LEU A 25 14.15 -1.23 1.88
C LEU A 25 14.87 -2.01 2.99
N ARG A 26 14.12 -2.51 3.99
CA ARG A 26 14.69 -3.32 5.07
C ARG A 26 15.39 -4.57 4.52
N GLN A 27 14.74 -5.28 3.60
CA GLN A 27 15.29 -6.48 2.99
C GLN A 27 16.50 -6.18 2.08
N GLN A 28 16.47 -5.07 1.34
CA GLN A 28 17.61 -4.62 0.52
C GLN A 28 18.85 -4.33 1.37
N GLN A 29 18.67 -3.84 2.60
CA GLN A 29 19.75 -3.63 3.56
C GLN A 29 20.14 -4.89 4.36
N GLY A 30 19.47 -6.03 4.14
CA GLY A 30 19.73 -7.26 4.88
C GLY A 30 19.32 -7.24 6.36
N LEU A 31 18.50 -6.26 6.78
CA LEU A 31 18.08 -6.11 8.17
C LEU A 31 16.96 -7.10 8.53
N SER A 32 17.06 -7.72 9.69
CA SER A 32 15.97 -8.49 10.30
C SER A 32 14.84 -7.55 10.78
N LEU A 33 13.65 -8.10 11.04
CA LEU A 33 12.59 -7.32 11.68
C LEU A 33 13.02 -6.81 13.06
N SER A 34 13.81 -7.59 13.80
CA SER A 34 14.32 -7.19 15.11
C SER A 34 15.30 -6.03 14.99
N ASP A 35 16.19 -6.07 14.00
CA ASP A 35 17.23 -5.04 13.82
C ASP A 35 16.60 -3.67 13.52
N LEU A 36 15.63 -3.63 12.59
CA LEU A 36 14.94 -2.38 12.26
C LEU A 36 14.06 -1.90 13.41
N ALA A 37 13.38 -2.81 14.12
CA ALA A 37 12.55 -2.47 15.26
C ALA A 37 13.38 -1.84 16.39
N GLU A 38 14.56 -2.38 16.68
CA GLU A 38 15.51 -1.85 17.65
C GLU A 38 15.99 -0.45 17.24
N GLN A 39 16.49 -0.30 16.02
CA GLN A 39 17.01 0.98 15.51
C GLN A 39 15.93 2.09 15.45
N THR A 40 14.67 1.71 15.25
CA THR A 40 13.56 2.67 15.18
C THR A 40 12.80 2.82 16.50
N GLY A 41 13.15 2.05 17.54
CA GLY A 41 12.53 2.12 18.85
C GLY A 41 11.05 1.74 18.86
N ILE A 42 10.64 0.78 18.02
CA ILE A 42 9.28 0.21 17.99
C ILE A 42 9.31 -1.29 18.26
N SER A 43 8.16 -1.90 18.54
CA SER A 43 8.10 -3.34 18.71
C SER A 43 8.14 -4.07 17.36
N VAL A 44 8.74 -5.27 17.35
CA VAL A 44 8.75 -6.18 16.18
C VAL A 44 7.33 -6.47 15.67
N SER A 45 6.37 -6.65 16.60
CA SER A 45 4.97 -6.86 16.25
C SER A 45 4.36 -5.63 15.55
N TYR A 46 4.69 -4.42 16.02
CA TYR A 46 4.22 -3.20 15.36
C TYR A 46 4.85 -3.04 13.97
N LEU A 47 6.17 -3.23 13.84
CA LEU A 47 6.85 -3.22 12.55
C LEU A 47 6.26 -4.26 11.58
N SER A 48 5.97 -5.48 12.04
CA SER A 48 5.35 -6.50 11.18
C SER A 48 3.96 -6.10 10.69
N ARG A 49 3.15 -5.43 11.52
CA ARG A 49 1.85 -4.90 11.09
C ARG A 49 2.02 -3.74 10.10
N LEU A 50 2.99 -2.85 10.34
CA LEU A 50 3.34 -1.76 9.43
C LEU A 50 3.73 -2.30 8.05
N GLU A 51 4.66 -3.25 7.98
CA GLU A 51 5.12 -3.84 6.71
C GLU A 51 4.03 -4.57 5.92
N LYS A 52 2.98 -5.04 6.62
CA LYS A 52 1.80 -5.67 6.01
C LYS A 52 0.70 -4.66 5.66
N GLY A 53 0.94 -3.36 5.84
CA GLY A 53 -0.03 -2.30 5.61
C GLY A 53 -1.22 -2.32 6.58
N ARG A 54 -1.08 -2.99 7.74
CA ARG A 54 -2.14 -3.14 8.75
C ARG A 54 -2.14 -2.04 9.81
N SER A 55 -1.25 -1.06 9.71
CA SER A 55 -1.13 0.05 10.66
C SER A 55 -0.50 1.24 9.97
N VAL A 56 -0.98 2.46 10.24
CA VAL A 56 -0.43 3.71 9.68
C VAL A 56 0.70 4.21 10.57
N PRO A 57 1.93 4.40 10.06
CA PRO A 57 2.98 5.04 10.85
C PRO A 57 2.64 6.53 11.06
N SER A 58 2.96 7.08 12.24
CA SER A 58 2.94 8.54 12.40
C SER A 58 4.02 9.17 11.53
N PHE A 59 3.87 10.46 11.21
CA PHE A 59 4.89 11.23 10.47
C PHE A 59 6.27 11.10 11.11
N THR A 60 6.36 11.22 12.44
CA THR A 60 7.62 11.08 13.19
C THR A 60 8.23 9.69 13.04
N LEU A 61 7.41 8.63 13.09
CA LEU A 61 7.90 7.27 12.88
C LEU A 61 8.36 7.05 11.44
N LEU A 62 7.61 7.58 10.45
CA LEU A 62 7.95 7.46 9.05
C LEU A 62 9.27 8.17 8.72
N SER A 63 9.49 9.36 9.29
CA SER A 63 10.76 10.09 9.19
C SER A 63 11.93 9.30 9.79
N ARG A 64 11.73 8.69 10.97
CA ARG A 64 12.76 7.84 11.60
C ARG A 64 13.06 6.59 10.78
N LEU A 65 12.02 5.93 10.26
CA LEU A 65 12.16 4.79 9.35
C LEU A 65 12.94 5.18 8.11
N GLY A 66 12.63 6.32 7.48
CA GLY A 66 13.36 6.83 6.34
C GLY A 66 14.84 7.02 6.65
N HIS A 67 15.16 7.67 7.77
CA HIS A 67 16.55 7.90 8.17
C HIS A 67 17.34 6.59 8.34
N VAL A 68 16.78 5.60 9.05
CA VAL A 68 17.41 4.28 9.22
C VAL A 68 17.53 3.53 7.89
N LEU A 69 16.52 3.66 7.03
CA LEU A 69 16.46 2.99 5.73
C LEU A 69 17.17 3.76 4.60
N GLY A 70 17.85 4.86 4.92
CA GLY A 70 18.64 5.64 3.96
C GLY A 70 17.82 6.38 2.89
N VAL A 71 16.55 6.70 3.18
CA VAL A 71 15.66 7.45 2.27
C VAL A 71 15.05 8.67 2.96
N ASP A 72 14.76 9.72 2.19
CA ASP A 72 13.99 10.85 2.71
C ASP A 72 12.50 10.48 2.86
N ILE A 73 11.78 11.19 3.74
CA ILE A 73 10.34 10.98 3.91
C ILE A 73 9.55 11.16 2.60
N GLY A 74 10.02 12.03 1.70
CA GLY A 74 9.47 12.23 0.36
C GLY A 74 9.42 10.96 -0.47
N TYR A 75 10.31 9.99 -0.24
CA TYR A 75 10.26 8.68 -0.89
C TYR A 75 8.94 7.95 -0.62
N PHE A 76 8.48 7.95 0.63
CA PHE A 76 7.23 7.28 1.01
C PHE A 76 6.00 8.02 0.49
N VAL A 77 6.06 9.35 0.46
CA VAL A 77 5.00 10.19 -0.14
C VAL A 77 4.88 9.87 -1.63
N GLN A 78 6.00 9.90 -2.36
CA GLN A 78 6.02 9.56 -3.78
C GLN A 78 5.56 8.12 -4.04
N THR A 79 5.94 7.17 -3.19
CA THR A 79 5.47 5.78 -3.30
C THR A 79 3.95 5.68 -3.17
N GLU A 80 3.35 6.43 -2.26
CA GLU A 80 1.90 6.45 -2.07
C GLU A 80 1.18 7.15 -3.23
N GLU A 81 1.73 8.27 -3.73
CA GLU A 81 1.22 8.99 -4.91
C GLU A 81 1.27 8.12 -6.17
N GLU A 82 2.40 7.47 -6.43
CA GLU A 82 2.58 6.64 -7.62
C GLU A 82 1.62 5.45 -7.61
N ALA A 83 1.41 4.85 -6.43
CA ALA A 83 0.43 3.79 -6.30
C ALA A 83 -1.01 4.30 -6.45
N GLN A 84 -1.28 5.56 -6.08
CA GLN A 84 -2.60 6.17 -6.23
C GLN A 84 -2.90 6.46 -7.69
N GLN A 85 -1.87 6.87 -8.44
CA GLN A 85 -1.96 7.03 -9.87
C GLN A 85 -2.27 5.69 -10.55
N VAL A 86 -1.56 4.62 -10.18
CA VAL A 86 -1.81 3.26 -10.71
C VAL A 86 -3.26 2.83 -10.48
N ASP A 87 -3.81 3.06 -9.28
CA ASP A 87 -5.20 2.72 -8.99
C ASP A 87 -6.20 3.57 -9.77
N THR A 88 -5.89 4.84 -9.97
CA THR A 88 -6.71 5.75 -10.77
C THR A 88 -6.74 5.28 -12.23
N ASP A 89 -5.58 4.97 -12.81
CA ASP A 89 -5.47 4.51 -14.19
C ASP A 89 -6.15 3.14 -14.39
N LEU A 90 -5.96 2.22 -13.42
CA LEU A 90 -6.67 0.94 -13.43
C LEU A 90 -8.18 1.13 -13.36
N GLN A 91 -8.66 2.03 -12.51
CA GLN A 91 -10.09 2.31 -12.41
C GLN A 91 -10.67 2.75 -13.76
N VAL A 92 -10.00 3.67 -14.47
CA VAL A 92 -10.42 4.13 -15.80
C VAL A 92 -10.52 2.98 -16.80
N LEU A 93 -9.54 2.07 -16.81
CA LEU A 93 -9.56 0.90 -17.71
C LEU A 93 -10.58 -0.16 -17.31
N LEU A 94 -10.81 -0.36 -16.00
CA LEU A 94 -11.84 -1.27 -15.52
C LEU A 94 -13.23 -0.77 -15.84
N GLU A 95 -13.45 0.55 -15.82
CA GLU A 95 -14.73 1.18 -16.20
C GLU A 95 -15.09 0.94 -17.67
N SER A 96 -14.11 0.83 -18.57
CA SER A 96 -14.33 0.48 -19.97
C SER A 96 -14.28 -1.03 -20.25
N SER A 97 -13.98 -1.85 -19.23
CA SER A 97 -13.91 -3.30 -19.35
C SER A 97 -15.28 -3.99 -19.15
N SER A 98 -15.40 -5.24 -19.61
CA SER A 98 -16.57 -6.09 -19.33
C SER A 98 -16.53 -6.78 -17.96
N LEU A 99 -15.56 -6.45 -17.10
CA LEU A 99 -15.39 -7.11 -15.80
C LEU A 99 -16.50 -6.66 -14.82
N PRO A 100 -17.16 -7.61 -14.13
CA PRO A 100 -18.15 -7.27 -13.12
C PRO A 100 -17.55 -6.43 -11.98
N LYS A 101 -18.27 -5.39 -11.54
CA LYS A 101 -17.82 -4.46 -10.48
C LYS A 101 -17.48 -5.13 -9.15
N HIS A 102 -18.08 -6.29 -8.85
CA HIS A 102 -17.79 -7.02 -7.61
C HIS A 102 -16.38 -7.61 -7.57
N VAL A 103 -15.70 -7.75 -8.72
CA VAL A 103 -14.31 -8.22 -8.81
C VAL A 103 -13.31 -7.10 -8.54
N TRP A 104 -13.71 -5.83 -8.73
CA TRP A 104 -12.79 -4.70 -8.61
C TRP A 104 -12.11 -4.61 -7.24
N PRO A 105 -12.80 -4.81 -6.09
CA PRO A 105 -12.14 -4.82 -4.78
C PRO A 105 -11.04 -5.89 -4.64
N GLU A 106 -11.14 -7.00 -5.36
CA GLU A 106 -10.10 -8.04 -5.39
C GLU A 106 -8.88 -7.58 -6.17
N ILE A 107 -9.09 -6.90 -7.31
CA ILE A 107 -8.01 -6.32 -8.15
C ILE A 107 -7.28 -5.22 -7.39
N PHE A 108 -8.01 -4.27 -6.80
CA PHE A 108 -7.45 -3.25 -5.92
C PHE A 108 -6.82 -3.84 -4.67
N GLY A 109 -7.03 -5.14 -4.45
CA GLY A 109 -6.40 -5.91 -3.41
C GLY A 109 -5.11 -6.62 -3.65
N LEU A 110 -4.70 -6.65 -4.91
CA LEU A 110 -3.42 -7.19 -5.28
C LEU A 110 -2.29 -6.26 -4.81
N SER A 111 -1.09 -6.82 -4.75
CA SER A 111 0.12 -6.04 -4.50
C SER A 111 0.25 -4.91 -5.52
N ILE A 112 0.95 -3.83 -5.15
CA ILE A 112 1.17 -2.72 -6.07
C ILE A 112 1.88 -3.18 -7.35
N ASP A 113 2.83 -4.12 -7.26
CA ASP A 113 3.54 -4.67 -8.41
C ASP A 113 2.60 -5.43 -9.34
N THR A 114 1.69 -6.23 -8.79
CA THR A 114 0.68 -6.95 -9.57
C THR A 114 -0.30 -5.99 -10.24
N ARG A 115 -0.71 -4.93 -9.54
CA ARG A 115 -1.57 -3.88 -10.11
C ARG A 115 -0.87 -3.12 -11.23
N LYS A 116 0.39 -2.75 -11.06
CA LYS A 116 1.24 -2.14 -12.12
C LYS A 116 1.35 -3.07 -13.34
N ALA A 117 1.59 -4.37 -13.13
CA ALA A 117 1.65 -5.34 -14.21
C ALA A 117 0.32 -5.48 -14.95
N LEU A 118 -0.80 -5.52 -14.22
CA LEU A 118 -2.14 -5.56 -14.80
C LEU A 118 -2.45 -4.29 -15.60
N LEU A 119 -2.12 -3.11 -15.07
CA LEU A 119 -2.30 -1.83 -15.74
C LEU A 119 -1.59 -1.84 -17.11
N LYS A 120 -0.32 -2.23 -17.11
CA LYS A 120 0.47 -2.36 -18.34
C LYS A 120 -0.19 -3.34 -19.33
N PHE A 121 -0.60 -4.51 -18.85
CA PHE A 121 -1.27 -5.51 -19.68
C PHE A 121 -2.55 -4.97 -20.33
N MET A 122 -3.40 -4.27 -19.56
CA MET A 122 -4.65 -3.70 -20.08
C MET A 122 -4.41 -2.55 -21.07
N GLN A 123 -3.40 -1.71 -20.81
CA GLN A 123 -2.98 -0.66 -21.75
C GLN A 123 -2.48 -1.24 -23.07
N ASP A 124 -1.68 -2.31 -23.02
CA ASP A 124 -1.16 -2.99 -24.21
C ASP A 124 -2.28 -3.69 -25.00
N ALA A 125 -3.29 -4.24 -24.32
CA ALA A 125 -4.44 -4.88 -24.96
C ALA A 125 -5.45 -3.91 -25.59
N THR A 126 -5.38 -2.62 -25.25
CA THR A 126 -6.25 -1.56 -25.79
C THR A 126 -5.61 -0.82 -26.98
N ARG A 127 -4.37 -1.15 -27.33
CA ARG A 127 -3.66 -0.65 -28.53
C ARG A 127 -3.93 -1.55 -29.73
#